data_AF-A0AAW2CI02-F1
#
_entry.id   AF-A0AAW2CI02-F1
#
_cell.length_a   1.000
_cell.length_b   1.000
_cell.length_c   1.000
_cell.angle_alpha   90.00
_cell.angle_beta   90.00
_cell.angle_gamma   90.00
#
_symmetry.space_group_name_H-M   'P 1'
#
loop_
_entity.id
_entity.type
_entity.pdbx_description
1 polymer ?
#
loop_
_entity_poly.entity_id
_entity_poly.type
_entity_poly.pdbx_seq_one_letter_code
_entity_poly.pdbx_strand_id
1 'polypeptide(L)'
;MFKNKKGCAHSICIDFIVKHILIKVEDAVAEIKCPNWPACKHLLNPHTCQKIIPKLLFEKWRDLLCELALQPYERSYCPNKKCSELIINECGGTVKKSKCPKCKELYCFRCNVPWPRCNNCQELENDKVKDAPT
;
A
#
# COMPACT_ATOMS: atom_id res chain seq x y z
N MET A 1 15.91 -15.99 -23.35
CA MET A 1 14.74 -15.13 -23.66
C MET A 1 13.74 -15.18 -22.50
N PHE A 2 13.15 -14.04 -22.15
CA PHE A 2 12.09 -13.89 -21.16
C PHE A 2 10.71 -14.00 -21.82
N LYS A 3 9.75 -14.59 -21.11
CA LYS A 3 8.33 -14.64 -21.50
C LYS A 3 7.47 -14.17 -20.33
N ASN A 4 6.54 -13.25 -20.58
CA ASN A 4 5.64 -12.73 -19.55
C ASN A 4 4.50 -13.72 -19.27
N LYS A 5 4.77 -14.71 -18.40
CA LYS A 5 3.80 -15.76 -18.06
C LYS A 5 2.47 -15.16 -17.60
N LYS A 6 1.37 -15.69 -18.14
CA LYS A 6 -0.02 -15.23 -17.88
C LYS A 6 -0.35 -13.80 -18.33
N GLY A 7 0.60 -13.08 -18.94
CA GLY A 7 0.37 -11.75 -19.50
C GLY A 7 0.29 -11.79 -21.02
N CYS A 8 1.42 -12.04 -21.69
CA CYS A 8 1.47 -12.08 -23.16
C CYS A 8 2.51 -13.09 -23.67
N ALA A 9 2.39 -13.50 -24.93
CA ALA A 9 3.28 -14.47 -25.56
C ALA A 9 4.61 -13.88 -26.07
N HIS A 10 4.85 -12.58 -25.87
CA HIS A 10 6.05 -11.90 -26.37
C HIS A 10 7.32 -12.45 -25.73
N SER A 11 8.32 -12.70 -26.58
CA SER A 11 9.64 -13.17 -26.20
C SER A 11 10.62 -12.00 -26.27
N ILE A 12 11.27 -11.69 -25.15
CA ILE A 12 12.11 -10.50 -25.00
C ILE A 12 13.49 -10.92 -24.52
N CYS A 13 14.54 -10.21 -24.94
CA CYS A 13 15.88 -10.43 -24.39
C CYS A 13 15.88 -10.20 -22.87
N ILE A 14 16.59 -11.06 -22.12
CA ILE A 14 16.68 -10.95 -20.66
C ILE A 14 17.36 -9.63 -20.27
N ASP A 15 18.48 -9.30 -20.89
CA ASP A 15 19.22 -8.06 -20.59
C ASP A 15 18.36 -6.82 -20.85
N PHE A 16 17.56 -6.85 -21.93
CA PHE A 16 16.65 -5.75 -22.25
C PHE A 16 15.54 -5.61 -21.22
N ILE A 17 14.86 -6.71 -20.85
CA ILE A 17 13.75 -6.62 -19.88
C ILE A 17 14.23 -6.22 -18.49
N VAL A 18 15.43 -6.65 -18.08
CA VAL A 18 16.05 -6.24 -16.81
C VAL A 18 16.31 -4.73 -16.80
N LYS A 19 16.90 -4.18 -17.87
CA LYS A 19 17.13 -2.72 -18.01
C LYS A 19 15.82 -1.93 -18.05
N HIS A 20 14.81 -2.42 -18.77
CA HIS A 20 13.49 -1.80 -18.82
C HIS A 20 12.85 -1.72 -17.44
N ILE A 21 12.90 -2.82 -16.66
CA ILE A 21 12.41 -2.85 -15.28
C ILE A 21 13.20 -1.87 -14.42
N LEU A 22 14.53 -1.86 -14.52
CA LEU A 22 15.39 -0.95 -13.75
C LEU A 22 14.97 0.52 -13.95
N ILE A 23 14.93 0.99 -15.20
CA ILE A 23 14.55 2.37 -15.53
C ILE A 23 13.15 2.69 -15.00
N LYS A 24 12.20 1.78 -15.17
CA LYS A 24 10.82 2.01 -14.71
C LYS A 24 10.70 2.07 -13.18
N VAL A 25 11.46 1.27 -12.46
CA VAL A 25 11.52 1.33 -10.99
C VAL A 25 12.20 2.62 -10.53
N GLU A 26 13.23 3.08 -11.22
CA GLU A 26 13.88 4.38 -10.97
C GLU A 26 12.93 5.56 -11.22
N ASP A 27 12.05 5.45 -12.23
CA ASP A 27 10.95 6.39 -12.51
C ASP A 27 9.76 6.25 -11.52
N ALA A 28 9.88 5.44 -10.47
CA ALA A 28 8.82 5.14 -9.50
C ALA A 28 7.53 4.55 -10.12
N VAL A 29 7.64 3.85 -11.25
CA VAL A 29 6.50 3.21 -11.94
C VAL A 29 6.29 1.78 -11.39
N ALA A 30 5.22 1.59 -10.63
CA ALA A 30 4.83 0.28 -10.09
C ALA A 30 4.27 -0.66 -11.18
N GLU A 31 3.34 -0.15 -12.02
CA GLU A 31 2.68 -0.94 -13.07
C GLU A 31 3.48 -0.94 -14.38
N ILE A 32 4.51 -1.79 -14.42
CA ILE A 32 5.40 -1.87 -15.58
C ILE A 32 4.73 -2.67 -16.70
N LYS A 33 4.47 -2.02 -17.83
CA LYS A 33 3.94 -2.66 -19.05
C LYS A 33 5.02 -3.43 -19.79
N CYS A 34 4.58 -4.47 -20.51
CA CYS A 34 5.41 -5.17 -21.48
C CYS A 34 5.93 -4.18 -22.52
N PRO A 35 7.25 -4.11 -22.76
CA PRO A 35 7.83 -3.13 -23.68
C PRO A 35 7.61 -3.49 -25.17
N ASN A 36 6.91 -4.59 -25.47
CA ASN A 36 6.68 -4.99 -26.86
C ASN A 36 5.71 -4.03 -27.56
N TRP A 37 6.23 -3.32 -28.57
CA TRP A 37 5.50 -2.42 -29.46
C TRP A 37 4.59 -3.19 -30.45
N PRO A 38 3.52 -2.60 -31.03
CA PRO A 38 2.92 -1.28 -30.79
C PRO A 38 1.84 -1.23 -29.70
N ALA A 39 1.37 -2.36 -29.18
CA ALA A 39 0.08 -2.36 -28.48
C ALA A 39 0.02 -3.28 -27.24
N CYS A 40 1.16 -3.75 -26.71
CA CYS A 40 1.09 -4.64 -25.55
C CYS A 40 0.75 -3.87 -24.28
N LYS A 41 -0.52 -3.96 -23.85
CA LYS A 41 -1.01 -3.36 -22.61
C LYS A 41 -0.82 -4.25 -21.38
N HIS A 42 -0.33 -5.47 -21.56
CA HIS A 42 -0.15 -6.43 -20.47
C HIS A 42 0.97 -5.98 -19.53
N LEU A 43 0.67 -5.96 -18.23
CA LEU A 43 1.65 -5.74 -17.18
C LEU A 43 2.63 -6.91 -17.10
N LEU A 44 3.87 -6.61 -16.75
CA LEU A 44 4.86 -7.62 -16.40
C LEU A 44 4.46 -8.26 -15.08
N ASN A 45 4.53 -9.59 -15.02
CA ASN A 45 4.32 -10.32 -13.79
C ASN A 45 5.58 -10.24 -12.88
N PRO A 46 5.53 -9.57 -11.71
CA PRO A 46 6.71 -9.38 -10.87
C PRO A 46 7.33 -10.71 -10.38
N HIS A 47 6.50 -11.71 -10.05
CA HIS A 47 6.98 -13.04 -9.63
C HIS A 47 7.73 -13.78 -10.74
N THR A 48 7.36 -13.55 -12.00
CA THR A 48 8.10 -14.12 -13.14
C THR A 48 9.43 -13.40 -13.34
N CYS A 49 9.44 -12.07 -13.18
CA CYS A 49 10.63 -11.23 -13.33
C CYS A 49 11.63 -11.42 -12.18
N GLN A 50 11.16 -11.74 -10.96
CA GLN A 50 12.00 -11.99 -9.78
C GLN A 50 13.13 -12.99 -10.04
N LYS A 51 12.92 -13.96 -10.95
CA LYS A 51 13.91 -14.99 -11.29
C LYS A 51 15.08 -14.48 -12.14
N ILE A 52 14.94 -13.30 -12.75
CA ILE A 52 15.92 -12.76 -13.70
C ILE A 52 16.45 -11.38 -13.33
N ILE A 53 15.80 -10.67 -12.40
CA ILE A 53 16.27 -9.36 -11.92
C ILE A 53 17.03 -9.48 -10.58
N PRO A 54 17.95 -8.55 -10.27
CA PRO A 54 18.61 -8.51 -8.97
C PRO A 54 17.62 -8.39 -7.80
N LYS A 55 17.94 -9.02 -6.67
CA LYS A 55 17.11 -9.00 -5.45
C LYS A 55 16.73 -7.59 -5.02
N LEU A 56 17.71 -6.68 -4.98
CA LEU A 56 17.48 -5.29 -4.56
C LEU A 56 16.53 -4.54 -5.51
N LEU A 57 16.61 -4.80 -6.82
CA LEU A 57 15.68 -4.22 -7.78
C LEU A 57 14.26 -4.76 -7.58
N PHE A 58 14.13 -6.07 -7.34
CA PHE A 58 12.84 -6.68 -7.03
C PHE A 58 12.23 -6.14 -5.74
N GLU A 59 13.02 -5.93 -4.68
CA GLU A 59 12.55 -5.35 -3.42
C GLU A 59 12.01 -3.94 -3.63
N LYS A 60 12.74 -3.07 -4.33
CA LYS A 60 12.25 -1.73 -4.68
C LYS A 60 10.96 -1.76 -5.49
N TRP A 61 10.89 -2.64 -6.49
CA TRP A 61 9.67 -2.77 -7.30
C TRP A 61 8.49 -3.28 -6.46
N ARG A 62 8.71 -4.23 -5.57
CA ARG A 62 7.68 -4.74 -4.65
C ARG A 62 7.18 -3.61 -3.74
N ASP A 63 8.07 -2.77 -3.21
CA ASP A 63 7.69 -1.67 -2.34
C ASP A 63 6.82 -0.64 -3.09
N LEU A 64 7.14 -0.33 -4.35
CA LEU A 64 6.28 0.50 -5.23
C LEU A 64 4.89 -0.11 -5.45
N LEU A 65 4.82 -1.44 -5.67
CA LEU A 65 3.54 -2.14 -5.82
C LEU A 65 2.72 -2.13 -4.54
N CYS A 66 3.37 -2.27 -3.38
CA CYS A 66 2.72 -2.14 -2.08
C CYS A 66 2.17 -0.73 -1.87
N GLU A 67 2.96 0.32 -2.14
CA GLU A 67 2.48 1.71 -2.01
C GLU A 67 1.32 2.01 -2.96
N LEU A 68 1.36 1.51 -4.20
CA LEU A 68 0.25 1.64 -5.14
C LEU A 68 -1.01 0.95 -4.60
N ALA A 69 -0.88 -0.26 -4.06
CA ALA A 69 -2.01 -0.99 -3.49
C ALA A 69 -2.60 -0.29 -2.26
N LEU A 70 -1.77 0.43 -1.49
CA LEU A 70 -2.19 1.18 -0.31
C LEU A 70 -2.73 2.58 -0.61
N GLN A 71 -2.42 3.14 -1.78
CA GLN A 71 -2.80 4.51 -2.19
C GLN A 71 -4.30 4.83 -2.02
N PRO A 72 -5.26 3.92 -2.30
CA PRO A 72 -6.68 4.23 -2.18
C PRO A 72 -7.16 4.36 -0.73
N TYR A 73 -6.39 3.91 0.25
CA TYR A 73 -6.84 3.77 1.63
C TYR A 73 -6.29 4.87 2.52
N GLU A 74 -7.14 5.36 3.44
CA GLU A 74 -6.64 6.14 4.56
C GLU A 74 -5.79 5.24 5.46
N ARG A 75 -4.69 5.80 5.95
CA ARG A 75 -3.72 5.08 6.79
C ARG A 75 -3.31 5.91 7.98
N SER A 76 -3.03 5.23 9.09
CA SER A 76 -2.37 5.82 10.24
C SER A 76 -1.43 4.81 10.88
N TYR A 77 -0.41 5.31 11.55
CA TYR A 77 0.46 4.47 12.36
C TYR A 77 -0.03 4.47 13.79
N CYS A 78 0.15 3.37 14.52
CA CYS A 78 -0.10 3.36 15.96
C CYS A 78 0.79 4.41 16.65
N PRO A 79 0.24 5.31 17.49
CA PRO A 79 1.01 6.38 18.13
C PRO A 79 1.98 5.87 19.21
N ASN A 80 1.80 4.63 19.68
CA ASN A 80 2.77 4.00 20.56
C ASN A 80 4.07 3.74 19.77
N LYS A 81 5.13 4.51 20.07
CA LYS A 81 6.44 4.44 19.42
C LYS A 81 7.14 3.07 19.51
N LYS A 82 6.77 2.24 20.48
CA LYS A 82 7.29 0.85 20.59
C LYS A 82 6.51 -0.12 19.70
N CYS A 83 5.32 0.27 19.23
CA CYS A 83 4.45 -0.56 18.40
C CYS A 83 4.55 -0.15 16.93
N SER A 84 4.23 1.11 16.61
CA SER A 84 4.24 1.73 15.28
C SER A 84 3.61 0.90 14.16
N GLU A 85 2.63 0.08 14.49
CA GLU A 85 1.91 -0.74 13.52
C GLU A 85 1.17 0.15 12.51
N LEU A 86 1.26 -0.18 11.22
CA LEU A 86 0.49 0.49 10.16
C LEU A 86 -0.95 -0.03 10.18
N ILE A 87 -1.91 0.88 10.18
CA ILE A 87 -3.33 0.56 10.28
C ILE A 87 -4.02 1.24 9.09
N ILE A 88 -4.73 0.43 8.29
CA ILE A 88 -5.35 0.83 7.04
C ILE A 88 -6.87 0.78 7.22
N ASN A 89 -7.57 1.78 6.72
CA ASN A 89 -9.03 1.83 6.71
C ASN A 89 -9.58 1.16 5.45
N GLU A 90 -9.81 -0.15 5.50
CA GLU A 90 -10.42 -0.91 4.39
C GLU A 90 -11.96 -0.86 4.40
N CYS A 91 -12.58 -0.46 5.51
CA CYS A 91 -14.03 -0.48 5.70
C CYS A 91 -14.76 0.65 4.95
N GLY A 92 -14.02 1.65 4.47
CA GLY A 92 -14.59 2.87 3.90
C GLY A 92 -15.22 3.80 4.96
N GLY A 93 -15.46 5.05 4.56
CA GLY A 93 -15.98 6.09 5.44
C GLY A 93 -14.95 6.64 6.43
N THR A 94 -15.36 7.63 7.21
CA THR A 94 -14.46 8.36 8.11
C THR A 94 -14.24 7.61 9.43
N VAL A 95 -13.04 7.07 9.64
CA VAL A 95 -12.66 6.45 10.91
C VAL A 95 -12.04 7.48 11.84
N LYS A 96 -12.67 7.68 13.00
CA LYS A 96 -12.18 8.61 14.03
C LYS A 96 -11.40 7.91 15.12
N LYS A 97 -11.91 6.79 15.63
CA LYS A 97 -11.34 6.03 16.74
C LYS A 97 -11.02 4.63 16.25
N SER A 98 -9.82 4.15 16.57
CA SER A 98 -9.38 2.81 16.18
C SER A 98 -8.64 2.13 17.33
N LYS A 99 -8.67 0.80 17.33
CA LYS A 99 -7.92 -0.06 18.26
C LYS A 99 -6.78 -0.70 17.51
N CYS A 100 -5.54 -0.50 17.96
CA CYS A 100 -4.38 -1.10 17.30
C CYS A 100 -4.50 -2.65 17.32
N PRO A 101 -4.38 -3.34 16.19
CA PRO A 101 -4.51 -4.80 16.15
C PRO A 101 -3.37 -5.51 16.90
N LYS A 102 -2.20 -4.87 17.04
CA LYS A 102 -1.02 -5.42 17.72
C LYS A 102 -1.03 -5.16 19.22
N CYS A 103 -0.88 -3.89 19.65
CA CYS A 103 -0.79 -3.55 21.08
C CYS A 103 -2.14 -3.35 21.77
N LYS A 104 -3.26 -3.38 21.02
CA LYS A 104 -4.63 -3.23 21.54
C LYS A 104 -4.95 -1.85 22.16
N GLU A 105 -4.04 -0.88 22.10
CA GLU A 105 -4.29 0.49 22.54
C GLU A 105 -5.30 1.21 21.63
N LEU A 106 -6.14 2.04 22.24
CA LEU A 106 -7.09 2.90 21.55
C LEU A 106 -6.43 4.24 21.20
N TYR A 107 -6.70 4.73 20.00
CA TYR A 107 -6.18 6.00 19.53
C TYR A 107 -7.13 6.66 18.54
N CYS A 108 -6.95 7.96 18.33
CA CYS A 108 -7.62 8.68 17.27
C CYS A 108 -6.90 8.37 15.94
N PHE A 109 -7.60 7.73 15.00
CA PHE A 109 -7.05 7.35 13.69
C PHE A 109 -6.66 8.59 12.87
N ARG A 110 -7.50 9.63 12.91
CA ARG A 110 -7.29 10.87 12.14
C ARG A 110 -6.18 11.75 12.71
N CYS A 111 -6.15 11.94 14.03
CA CYS A 111 -5.17 12.81 14.69
C CYS A 111 -3.87 12.09 15.05
N ASN A 112 -3.86 10.75 14.97
CA ASN A 112 -2.75 9.90 15.37
C ASN A 112 -2.23 10.19 16.79
N VAL A 113 -3.14 10.25 17.76
CA VAL A 113 -2.82 10.47 19.19
C VAL A 113 -3.53 9.43 20.07
N PRO A 114 -2.93 9.02 21.21
CA PRO A 114 -3.57 8.08 22.13
C PRO A 114 -4.92 8.61 22.64
N TRP A 115 -5.92 7.73 22.72
CA TRP A 115 -7.20 8.05 23.32
C TRP A 115 -7.08 8.00 24.86
N PRO A 116 -7.70 8.92 25.64
CA PRO A 116 -8.64 9.97 25.24
C PRO A 116 -8.02 11.34 24.96
N ARG A 117 -6.69 11.49 24.82
CA ARG A 117 -6.00 12.80 24.73
C ARG A 117 -6.31 13.63 23.47
N CYS A 118 -7.26 13.21 22.66
CA CYS A 118 -7.61 13.87 21.40
C CYS A 118 -8.67 14.96 21.63
N ASN A 119 -8.26 16.14 22.10
CA ASN A 119 -9.16 17.24 22.43
C ASN A 119 -10.07 17.64 21.24
N ASN A 120 -9.51 17.77 20.04
CA ASN A 120 -10.26 18.10 18.81
C ASN A 120 -11.31 17.05 18.41
N CYS A 121 -11.34 15.89 19.07
CA CYS A 121 -12.22 14.78 18.78
C CYS A 121 -13.09 14.38 19.98
N GLN A 122 -12.86 14.89 21.19
CA GLN A 122 -13.65 14.54 22.36
C GLN A 122 -15.04 15.18 22.35
N GLU A 123 -15.19 16.35 21.74
CA GLU A 123 -16.45 17.13 21.79
C GLU A 123 -17.64 16.45 21.08
N LEU A 124 -17.42 15.46 20.20
CA LEU A 124 -18.49 14.82 19.42
C LEU A 124 -18.97 13.46 19.98
N GLU A 125 -18.34 12.91 21.03
CA GLU A 125 -18.83 11.66 21.66
C GLU A 125 -19.87 11.93 22.76
N ASN A 126 -19.91 13.13 23.34
CA ASN A 126 -20.82 13.46 24.46
C ASN A 126 -22.27 13.80 24.04
N ASP A 127 -22.55 13.96 22.75
CA ASP A 127 -23.91 14.29 22.26
C ASP A 127 -24.77 13.07 21.93
N LYS A 128 -24.29 11.83 22.10
CA LYS A 128 -25.08 10.61 21.85
C LYS A 128 -25.61 9.91 23.11
N VAL A 129 -25.46 10.50 24.30
CA VAL A 129 -25.91 9.91 25.58
C VAL A 129 -27.14 10.61 26.17
N LYS A 130 -27.68 11.66 25.53
CA LYS A 130 -28.82 12.42 26.08
C LYS A 130 -30.23 11.94 25.67
N ASP A 131 -30.34 10.97 24.77
CA ASP A 131 -31.65 10.44 24.33
C ASP A 131 -31.80 8.95 24.66
N ALA A 132 -31.93 8.62 25.94
CA ALA A 132 -32.54 7.38 26.39
C ALA A 132 -33.72 7.74 27.29
N PRO A 133 -34.98 7.48 26.90
CA PRO A 133 -36.13 7.84 27.72
C PRO A 133 -36.26 6.88 28.92
N THR A 134 -36.38 7.46 30.11
CA THR A 134 -37.06 6.84 31.26
C THR A 134 -38.54 6.67 31.01
#